data_AF-A0A526ZFL6-F1
#
_entry.id   AF-A0A526ZFL6-F1
#
_cell.length_a   1.000
_cell.length_b   1.000
_cell.length_c   1.000
_cell.angle_alpha   90.00
_cell.angle_beta   90.00
_cell.angle_gamma   90.00
#
_symmetry.space_group_name_H-M   'P 1'
#
loop_
_entity.id
_entity.type
_entity.pdbx_description
1 polymer ?
#
loop_
_entity_poly.entity_id
_entity_poly.type
_entity_poly.pdbx_seq_one_letter_code
_entity_poly.pdbx_strand_id
1 'polypeptide(L)'
;MTFRILLASTAISLLLGAAVPALSESAAPTPIGAYSQTTDTYTFPLGDLGIIALSDGTVPQDLHALLTGTSPAEVDEHLNHAF
;
A
#
# COMPACT_ATOMS: atom_id res chain seq x y z
N MET A 1 53.86 36.78 11.72
CA MET A 1 53.18 36.75 10.41
C MET A 1 53.22 35.32 9.85
N THR A 2 52.65 34.35 10.57
CA THR A 2 52.74 32.91 10.22
C THR A 2 51.48 32.12 10.57
N PHE A 3 50.61 32.65 11.45
CA PHE A 3 49.34 32.00 11.82
C PHE A 3 48.18 32.31 10.85
N ARG A 4 48.26 33.41 10.08
CA ARG A 4 47.20 33.84 9.14
C ARG A 4 47.22 33.06 7.82
N ILE A 5 48.34 32.38 7.51
CA ILE A 5 48.52 31.63 6.26
C ILE A 5 48.04 30.18 6.43
N LEU A 6 48.10 29.63 7.65
CA LEU A 6 47.59 28.29 7.97
C LEU A 6 46.06 28.20 7.98
N LEU A 7 45.35 29.31 8.26
CA LEU A 7 43.89 29.37 8.17
C LEU A 7 43.38 29.50 6.71
N ALA A 8 44.23 29.90 5.77
CA ALA A 8 43.82 30.08 4.37
C ALA A 8 43.77 28.74 3.59
N SER A 9 44.56 27.74 3.99
CA SER A 9 44.60 26.43 3.30
C SER A 9 43.44 25.49 3.68
N THR A 10 42.78 25.68 4.83
CA THR A 10 41.64 24.84 5.24
C THR A 10 40.31 25.26 4.63
N ALA A 11 40.21 26.43 4.01
CA ALA A 11 38.98 26.92 3.39
C ALA A 11 38.73 26.36 1.99
N ILE A 12 39.76 25.89 1.29
CA ILE A 12 39.64 25.40 -0.10
C ILE A 12 39.20 23.92 -0.15
N SER A 13 39.50 23.12 0.87
CA SER A 13 39.11 21.70 0.93
C SER A 13 37.62 21.47 1.20
N LEU A 14 36.87 22.51 1.63
CA LEU A 14 35.45 22.38 1.96
C LEU A 14 34.52 22.65 0.76
N LEU A 15 35.06 23.12 -0.38
CA LEU A 15 34.27 23.55 -1.53
C LEU A 15 34.07 22.49 -2.64
N LEU A 16 34.69 21.30 -2.52
CA LEU A 16 34.65 20.27 -3.58
C LEU A 16 33.80 19.04 -3.23
N GLY A 17 33.11 19.02 -2.08
CA GLY A 17 32.40 17.83 -1.58
C GLY A 17 30.88 17.80 -1.79
N ALA A 18 30.25 18.89 -2.24
CA ALA A 18 28.80 18.97 -2.36
C ALA A 18 28.30 18.66 -3.78
N ALA A 19 28.72 17.52 -4.35
CA ALA A 19 27.96 16.91 -5.43
C ALA A 19 26.74 16.24 -4.80
N VAL A 20 25.67 17.03 -4.64
CA VAL A 20 24.34 16.58 -4.26
C VAL A 20 23.96 15.36 -5.12
N PRO A 21 23.59 14.21 -4.53
CA PRO A 21 22.93 13.18 -5.32
C PRO A 21 21.64 13.81 -5.85
N ALA A 22 21.45 13.73 -7.18
CA ALA A 22 20.18 14.07 -7.79
C ALA A 22 19.09 13.28 -7.06
N LEU A 23 18.21 13.99 -6.36
CA LEU A 23 16.97 13.42 -5.87
C LEU A 23 16.17 13.07 -7.11
N SER A 24 16.20 11.81 -7.53
CA SER A 24 15.14 11.27 -8.38
C SER A 24 13.85 11.47 -7.59
N GLU A 25 13.00 12.38 -8.08
CA GLU A 25 11.60 12.42 -7.70
C GLU A 25 11.00 11.09 -8.15
N SER A 26 11.06 10.09 -7.27
CA SER A 26 10.21 8.92 -7.37
C SER A 26 8.81 9.47 -7.22
N ALA A 27 8.12 9.70 -8.33
CA ALA A 27 6.70 10.02 -8.33
C ALA A 27 6.04 9.00 -7.41
N ALA A 28 5.59 9.45 -6.23
CA ALA A 28 4.91 8.58 -5.30
C ALA A 28 3.74 7.98 -6.09
N PRO A 29 3.53 6.65 -6.05
CA PRO A 29 2.37 6.07 -6.71
C PRO A 29 1.15 6.85 -6.20
N THR A 30 0.39 7.43 -7.13
CA THR A 30 -0.84 8.13 -6.81
C THR A 30 -1.64 7.19 -5.91
N PRO A 31 -1.98 7.58 -4.67
CA PRO A 31 -2.69 6.67 -3.78
C PRO A 31 -3.96 6.26 -4.51
N ILE A 32 -4.07 4.96 -4.80
CA ILE A 32 -5.22 4.36 -5.47
C ILE A 32 -6.34 4.35 -4.43
N GLY A 33 -6.90 5.51 -4.09
CA GLY A 33 -7.94 5.62 -3.08
C GLY A 33 -7.53 5.30 -1.64
N ALA A 34 -8.21 5.91 -0.67
CA ALA A 34 -8.17 5.43 0.71
C ALA A 34 -9.22 4.34 0.87
N TYR A 35 -8.80 3.10 1.14
CA TYR A 35 -9.67 2.01 1.53
C TYR A 35 -9.73 1.94 3.06
N SER A 36 -10.94 1.84 3.61
CA SER A 36 -11.13 1.69 5.05
C SER A 36 -12.18 0.63 5.34
N GLN A 37 -11.82 -0.38 6.13
CA GLN A 37 -12.70 -1.45 6.56
C GLN A 37 -12.89 -1.37 8.08
N THR A 38 -14.14 -1.34 8.52
CA THR A 38 -14.54 -1.59 9.92
C THR A 38 -15.48 -2.78 9.96
N THR A 39 -15.90 -3.23 11.15
CA THR A 39 -16.67 -4.47 11.34
C THR A 39 -17.87 -4.61 10.38
N ASP A 40 -18.59 -3.52 10.13
CA ASP A 40 -19.83 -3.53 9.35
C ASP A 40 -19.81 -2.62 8.12
N THR A 41 -18.67 -1.97 7.84
CA THR A 41 -18.59 -1.04 6.70
C THR A 41 -17.28 -1.16 5.94
N TYR A 42 -17.36 -1.02 4.61
CA TYR A 42 -16.20 -0.97 3.73
C TYR A 42 -16.32 0.24 2.80
N THR A 43 -15.38 1.18 2.92
CA THR A 43 -15.35 2.40 2.12
C THR A 43 -14.26 2.33 1.06
N PHE A 44 -14.60 2.68 -0.18
CA PHE A 44 -13.66 2.73 -1.29
C PHE A 44 -14.12 3.73 -2.36
N PRO A 45 -13.19 4.35 -3.11
CA PRO A 45 -13.56 5.24 -4.21
C PRO A 45 -13.87 4.46 -5.51
N LEU A 46 -14.76 5.04 -6.31
CA LEU A 46 -15.12 4.60 -7.66
C LEU A 46 -15.16 5.83 -8.59
N GLY A 47 -14.04 6.13 -9.24
CA GLY A 47 -13.87 7.38 -9.98
C GLY A 47 -14.02 8.58 -9.04
N ASP A 48 -14.97 9.47 -9.34
CA ASP A 48 -15.29 10.64 -8.51
C ASP A 48 -16.27 10.33 -7.35
N LEU A 49 -16.74 9.09 -7.23
CA LEU A 49 -17.70 8.67 -6.20
C LEU A 49 -16.97 8.00 -5.02
N GLY A 50 -17.47 8.22 -3.81
CA GLY A 50 -17.14 7.41 -2.62
C GLY A 50 -18.24 6.38 -2.39
N ILE A 51 -17.86 5.10 -2.35
CA ILE A 51 -18.78 3.99 -2.05
C ILE A 51 -18.58 3.54 -0.61
N ILE A 52 -19.69 3.31 0.09
CA ILE A 52 -19.71 2.69 1.41
C ILE A 52 -20.62 1.47 1.33
N ALA A 53 -20.05 0.28 1.43
CA ALA A 53 -20.81 -0.95 1.62
C ALA A 53 -21.17 -1.08 3.10
N LEU A 54 -22.45 -1.34 3.40
CA LEU A 54 -22.97 -1.57 4.74
C LEU A 54 -23.36 -3.05 4.88
N SER A 55 -22.86 -3.72 5.90
CA SER A 55 -23.17 -5.12 6.20
C SER A 55 -24.57 -5.23 6.83
N ASP A 56 -25.37 -6.19 6.35
CA ASP A 56 -26.63 -6.63 6.98
C ASP A 56 -26.42 -7.93 7.80
N GLY A 57 -25.15 -8.27 8.10
CA GLY A 57 -24.77 -9.52 8.73
C GLY A 57 -24.64 -10.69 7.75
N THR A 58 -24.56 -11.91 8.30
CA THR A 58 -24.30 -13.14 7.53
C THR A 58 -25.24 -14.26 7.97
N VAL A 59 -25.63 -15.12 7.02
CA VAL A 59 -26.44 -16.32 7.27
C VAL A 59 -25.70 -17.55 6.75
N PRO A 60 -25.57 -18.64 7.53
CA PRO A 60 -24.99 -19.89 7.04
C PRO A 60 -25.76 -20.43 5.83
N GLN A 61 -25.03 -20.85 4.80
CA GLN A 61 -25.58 -21.45 3.59
C GLN A 61 -25.09 -22.90 3.47
N ASP A 62 -25.98 -23.81 3.05
CA ASP A 62 -25.60 -25.18 2.71
C ASP A 62 -25.16 -25.25 1.25
N LEU A 63 -23.85 -25.11 1.02
CA LEU A 63 -23.29 -25.07 -0.33
C LEU A 63 -23.32 -26.43 -1.03
N HIS A 64 -23.37 -27.55 -0.30
CA HIS A 64 -23.54 -28.87 -0.91
C HIS A 64 -24.94 -29.05 -1.51
N ALA A 65 -25.95 -28.42 -0.91
CA ALA A 65 -27.31 -28.43 -1.44
C ALA A 65 -27.51 -27.43 -2.60
N LEU A 66 -26.79 -26.31 -2.59
CA LEU A 66 -26.98 -25.22 -3.57
C LEU A 66 -26.16 -25.37 -4.84
N LEU A 67 -24.93 -25.91 -4.74
CA LEU A 67 -24.02 -26.00 -5.88
C LEU A 67 -24.29 -27.27 -6.69
N THR A 68 -24.34 -27.11 -8.01
CA THR A 68 -24.58 -28.21 -8.96
C THR A 68 -23.45 -28.26 -9.99
N GLY A 69 -23.25 -29.43 -10.62
CA GLY A 69 -22.19 -29.62 -11.62
C GLY A 69 -20.78 -29.79 -11.04
N THR A 70 -20.65 -29.99 -9.73
CA THR A 70 -19.40 -30.27 -9.02
C THR A 70 -19.62 -31.37 -7.98
N SER A 71 -18.54 -31.96 -7.46
CA SER A 71 -18.62 -32.96 -6.39
C SER A 71 -18.53 -32.29 -5.01
N PRO A 72 -19.11 -32.89 -3.94
CA PRO A 72 -18.95 -32.37 -2.58
C PRO A 72 -17.49 -32.20 -2.16
N ALA A 73 -16.61 -33.10 -2.58
CA ALA A 73 -15.19 -33.04 -2.26
C ALA A 73 -14.49 -31.82 -2.91
N GLU A 74 -14.88 -31.45 -4.13
CA GLU A 74 -14.35 -30.27 -4.82
C GLU A 74 -14.90 -28.97 -4.20
N VAL A 75 -16.15 -28.99 -3.74
CA VAL A 75 -16.72 -27.91 -2.91
C VAL A 75 -15.92 -27.75 -1.62
N ASP A 76 -15.65 -28.85 -0.91
CA ASP A 76 -14.85 -28.83 0.32
C ASP A 76 -13.43 -28.35 0.08
N GLU A 77 -12.77 -28.79 -1.00
CA GLU A 77 -11.44 -28.32 -1.38
C GLU A 77 -11.42 -26.80 -1.57
N HIS A 78 -12.40 -26.25 -2.30
CA HIS A 78 -12.51 -24.81 -2.51
C HIS A 78 -12.80 -24.03 -1.22
N LEU A 79 -13.67 -24.56 -0.35
CA LEU A 79 -13.98 -23.91 0.93
C LEU A 79 -12.79 -23.89 1.88
N ASN A 80 -12.02 -24.99 1.95
CA ASN A 80 -10.81 -25.05 2.76
C ASN A 80 -9.66 -24.17 2.23
N HIS A 81 -9.70 -23.78 0.95
CA HIS A 81 -8.73 -22.84 0.38
C HIS A 81 -9.15 -21.38 0.63
N ALA A 82 -10.45 -21.09 0.66
CA ALA A 82 -10.97 -19.74 0.77
C ALA A 82 -10.94 -19.17 2.22
N PHE A 83 -10.92 -20.04 3.23
CA PHE A 83 -11.05 -19.70 4.65
C PHE A 83 -10.02 -20.45 5.50
#